data_AF-I7AMW1-F1
#
_entry.id   AF-I7AMW1-F1
#
_cell.length_a   1.000
_cell.length_b   1.000
_cell.length_c   1.000
_cell.angle_alpha   90.00
_cell.angle_beta   90.00
_cell.angle_gamma   90.00
#
_symmetry.space_group_name_H-M   'P 1'
#
loop_
_entity.id
_entity.type
_entity.pdbx_description
1 polymer ?
#
loop_
_entity_poly.entity_id
_entity_poly.type
_entity_poly.pdbx_seq_one_letter_code
_entity_poly.pdbx_strand_id
1 'polypeptide(L)'
;MGMQEKTLLLVVGNKEMSMLSGTSQAYVLSSDKGYGVKRVSPSNTFIVKRGNKYIKIDYVLELVENPLDLEKIYHLIPPSSIWNLLPPVDLKSHFYLGDGQVRLVEKELKLLKLNDGHVRISYKDMADIVCYMSSIRDRDDFDLKMDIYPHLVKEWALENFTGDSTEIGLYCLLGCDEENDMTSFLKRWEDSSPNEINIEGLVRQVNSTFIIQEKKARLQQYLNKLIG
;
A
#
# COMPACT_ATOMS: atom_id res chain seq x y z
N MET A 1 -30.51 7.01 -21.44
CA MET A 1 -29.05 7.27 -21.45
C MET A 1 -28.78 8.39 -20.46
N GLY A 2 -28.27 8.05 -19.27
CA GLY A 2 -28.02 9.03 -18.21
C GLY A 2 -26.87 9.95 -18.60
N MET A 3 -27.10 11.26 -18.60
CA MET A 3 -26.02 12.24 -18.66
C MET A 3 -25.22 12.10 -17.37
N GLN A 4 -23.98 11.61 -17.46
CA GLN A 4 -23.00 11.83 -16.40
C GLN A 4 -22.81 13.34 -16.28
N GLU A 5 -23.19 13.90 -15.14
CA GLU A 5 -22.88 15.29 -14.80
C GLU A 5 -21.36 15.47 -14.81
N LYS A 6 -20.86 16.24 -15.80
CA LYS A 6 -19.47 16.69 -15.82
C LYS A 6 -19.34 17.88 -14.89
N THR A 7 -18.83 17.65 -13.69
CA THR A 7 -18.45 18.74 -12.78
C THR A 7 -17.22 19.46 -13.35
N LEU A 8 -17.41 20.64 -13.92
CA LEU A 8 -16.32 21.53 -14.35
C LEU A 8 -15.94 22.45 -13.19
N LEU A 9 -14.79 22.20 -12.57
CA LEU A 9 -14.25 23.03 -11.48
C LEU A 9 -13.35 24.12 -12.06
N LEU A 10 -13.74 25.39 -11.89
CA LEU A 10 -12.88 26.53 -12.18
C LEU A 10 -12.02 26.79 -10.93
N VAL A 11 -10.85 26.16 -10.87
CA VAL A 11 -9.98 26.25 -9.69
C VAL A 11 -9.23 27.59 -9.68
N VAL A 12 -9.71 28.53 -8.88
CA VAL A 12 -8.86 29.60 -8.34
C VAL A 12 -8.06 28.94 -7.21
N GLY A 13 -6.75 28.81 -7.39
CA GLY A 13 -5.87 28.04 -6.50
C GLY A 13 -6.16 28.29 -5.01
N ASN A 14 -6.54 27.22 -4.30
CA ASN A 14 -6.63 27.23 -2.84
C ASN A 14 -5.22 27.04 -2.25
N LYS A 15 -4.94 27.63 -1.09
CA LYS A 15 -3.61 27.61 -0.42
C LYS A 15 -3.11 26.21 -0.01
N GLU A 16 -3.96 25.19 -0.11
CA GLU A 16 -3.68 23.82 0.37
C GLU A 16 -3.14 22.86 -0.72
N MET A 17 -2.95 23.34 -1.96
CA MET A 17 -2.44 22.52 -3.06
C MET A 17 -0.96 22.77 -3.29
N SER A 18 -0.12 21.76 -3.06
CA SER A 18 1.29 21.79 -3.46
C SER A 18 1.41 21.37 -4.93
N MET A 19 1.97 22.23 -5.76
CA MET A 19 2.23 21.97 -7.19
C MET A 19 3.60 21.31 -7.34
N LEU A 20 3.64 20.09 -7.89
CA LEU A 20 4.87 19.46 -8.34
C LEU A 20 4.97 19.64 -9.86
N SER A 21 5.86 20.53 -10.29
CA SER A 21 6.13 20.74 -11.71
C SER A 21 7.26 19.81 -12.17
N GLY A 22 6.94 18.81 -12.98
CA GLY A 22 7.93 18.10 -13.80
C GLY A 22 8.26 18.90 -15.08
N THR A 23 9.25 18.44 -15.85
CA THR A 23 9.72 19.10 -17.07
C THR A 23 8.75 19.00 -18.26
N SER A 24 7.75 18.09 -18.23
CA SER A 24 6.79 17.88 -19.33
C SER A 24 5.31 17.86 -18.91
N GLN A 25 5.01 17.55 -17.65
CA GLN A 25 3.64 17.46 -17.13
C GLN A 25 3.58 18.00 -15.70
N ALA A 26 2.50 18.70 -15.38
CA ALA A 26 2.27 19.25 -14.04
C ALA A 26 1.37 18.31 -13.24
N TYR A 27 1.69 18.19 -11.95
CA TYR A 27 0.91 17.43 -10.99
C TYR A 27 0.49 18.31 -9.81
N VAL A 28 -0.69 18.02 -9.27
CA VAL A 28 -1.23 18.68 -8.09
C VAL A 28 -1.45 17.62 -7.03
N LEU A 29 -0.87 17.81 -5.85
CA LEU A 29 -1.13 16.94 -4.70
C LEU A 29 -2.01 17.67 -3.70
N SER A 30 -3.06 16.99 -3.24
CA SER A 30 -3.87 17.38 -2.08
C SER A 30 -3.60 16.46 -0.90
N SER A 31 -4.21 16.77 0.25
CA SER A 31 -4.16 15.92 1.46
C SER A 31 -4.80 14.53 1.28
N ASP A 32 -5.55 14.31 0.20
CA ASP A 32 -6.23 13.04 -0.06
C ASP A 32 -5.70 12.36 -1.33
N LYS A 33 -5.59 13.13 -2.43
CA LYS A 33 -5.37 12.60 -3.78
C LYS A 33 -4.33 13.39 -4.56
N GLY A 34 -3.70 12.71 -5.50
CA GLY A 34 -2.86 13.33 -6.51
C GLY A 34 -3.54 13.38 -7.87
N TYR A 35 -3.24 14.43 -8.64
CA TYR A 35 -3.86 14.71 -9.92
C TYR A 35 -2.82 15.08 -10.97
N GLY A 36 -2.97 14.53 -12.17
CA GLY A 36 -2.33 15.04 -13.38
C GLY A 36 -3.10 16.23 -13.94
N VAL A 37 -2.40 17.28 -14.36
CA VAL A 37 -3.00 18.46 -14.98
C VAL A 37 -3.02 18.29 -16.49
N LYS A 38 -4.21 18.38 -17.09
CA LYS A 38 -4.39 18.31 -18.55
C LYS A 38 -5.00 19.61 -19.06
N ARG A 39 -4.43 20.14 -20.14
CA ARG A 39 -5.03 21.27 -20.84
C ARG A 39 -6.21 20.81 -21.69
N VAL A 40 -7.31 21.53 -21.58
CA VAL A 40 -8.51 21.34 -22.39
C VAL A 40 -8.77 22.62 -23.18
N SER A 41 -9.04 22.46 -24.48
CA SER A 41 -9.44 23.56 -25.36
C SER A 41 -10.97 23.68 -25.30
N PRO A 42 -11.52 24.71 -24.64
CA PRO A 42 -12.97 24.88 -24.62
C PRO A 42 -13.49 25.30 -26.00
N SER A 43 -14.67 24.79 -26.37
CA SER A 43 -15.41 25.28 -27.55
C SER A 43 -16.11 26.63 -27.30
N ASN A 44 -16.26 27.00 -26.02
CA ASN A 44 -16.93 28.23 -25.59
C ASN A 44 -15.92 29.27 -25.11
N THR A 45 -16.29 30.55 -25.22
CA THR A 45 -15.51 31.64 -24.61
C THR A 45 -15.90 31.80 -23.14
N PHE A 46 -14.91 31.67 -22.25
CA PHE A 46 -15.09 31.88 -20.82
C PHE A 46 -14.58 33.27 -20.42
N ILE A 47 -15.38 34.02 -19.66
CA ILE A 47 -15.01 35.34 -19.14
C ILE A 47 -15.26 35.36 -17.64
N VAL A 48 -14.25 35.74 -16.86
CA VAL A 48 -14.34 35.90 -15.41
C VAL A 48 -14.37 37.38 -15.08
N LYS A 49 -15.41 37.81 -14.33
CA LYS A 49 -15.50 39.17 -13.80
C LYS A 49 -14.87 39.24 -12.41
N ARG A 50 -13.87 40.10 -12.23
CA ARG A 50 -13.25 40.39 -10.92
C ARG A 50 -13.32 41.89 -10.64
N GLY A 51 -14.26 42.29 -9.78
CA GLY A 51 -14.62 43.70 -9.59
C GLY A 51 -15.10 44.33 -10.89
N ASN A 52 -14.44 45.41 -11.32
CA ASN A 52 -14.76 46.12 -12.57
C ASN A 52 -13.99 45.60 -13.80
N LYS A 53 -13.18 44.55 -13.66
CA LYS A 53 -12.39 43.97 -14.76
C LYS A 53 -13.04 42.69 -15.28
N TYR A 54 -13.00 42.51 -16.59
CA TYR A 54 -13.35 41.28 -17.28
C TYR A 54 -12.08 40.63 -17.83
N ILE A 55 -11.89 39.36 -17.53
CA ILE A 55 -10.72 38.58 -17.92
C ILE A 55 -11.21 37.45 -18.80
N LYS A 56 -10.74 37.39 -20.06
CA LYS A 56 -10.98 36.24 -20.93
C LYS A 56 -10.08 35.10 -20.48
N ILE A 57 -10.64 33.89 -20.41
CA ILE A 57 -9.88 32.68 -20.10
C ILE A 57 -9.49 32.03 -21.42
N ASP A 58 -8.18 31.96 -21.68
CA ASP A 58 -7.66 31.37 -22.91
C ASP A 58 -7.57 29.85 -22.82
N TYR A 59 -7.32 29.30 -21.62
CA TYR A 59 -7.15 27.86 -21.39
C TYR A 59 -7.89 27.39 -20.15
N VAL A 60 -8.45 26.19 -20.22
CA VAL A 60 -9.02 25.47 -19.09
C VAL A 60 -8.10 24.31 -18.75
N LEU A 61 -7.85 24.12 -17.45
CA LEU A 61 -7.07 22.99 -16.95
C LEU A 61 -8.04 22.02 -16.26
N GLU A 62 -7.95 20.76 -16.65
CA GLU A 62 -8.67 19.64 -16.06
C GLU A 62 -7.71 18.88 -15.12
N LEU A 63 -8.21 18.55 -13.93
CA LEU A 63 -7.50 17.69 -12.99
C LEU A 63 -7.99 16.26 -13.18
N VAL A 64 -7.07 15.35 -13.52
CA VAL A 64 -7.35 13.93 -13.67
C VAL A 64 -6.68 13.20 -12.51
N GLU A 65 -7.47 12.50 -11.70
CA GLU A 65 -6.94 11.74 -10.56
C GLU A 65 -5.92 10.70 -11.02
N ASN A 66 -4.78 10.65 -10.35
CA ASN A 66 -3.75 9.66 -10.64
C ASN A 66 -4.22 8.29 -10.15
N PRO A 67 -4.12 7.24 -10.99
CA PRO A 67 -4.60 5.92 -10.62
C PRO A 67 -3.76 5.33 -9.48
N LEU A 68 -4.46 4.70 -8.54
CA LEU A 68 -3.83 3.93 -7.48
C LEU A 68 -3.64 2.48 -7.94
N ASP A 69 -2.44 2.17 -8.43
CA ASP A 69 -2.08 0.83 -8.92
C ASP A 69 -1.17 0.12 -7.91
N LEU A 70 -1.78 -0.68 -7.03
CA LEU A 70 -1.07 -1.41 -5.98
C LEU A 70 -0.08 -2.44 -6.53
N GLU A 71 -0.34 -3.06 -7.69
CA GLU A 71 0.57 -4.04 -8.28
C GLU A 71 1.82 -3.34 -8.81
N LYS A 72 1.64 -2.23 -9.54
CA LYS A 72 2.77 -1.42 -10.02
C LYS A 72 3.62 -0.90 -8.86
N ILE A 73 2.99 -0.45 -7.77
CA ILE A 73 3.70 0.01 -6.57
C ILE A 73 4.46 -1.14 -5.92
N TYR A 74 3.82 -2.30 -5.73
CA TYR A 74 4.46 -3.48 -5.17
C TYR A 74 5.72 -3.86 -5.96
N HIS A 75 5.66 -3.84 -7.30
CA HIS A 75 6.81 -4.19 -8.13
C HIS A 75 7.94 -3.16 -8.10
N LEU A 76 7.64 -1.88 -7.81
CA LEU A 76 8.66 -0.85 -7.69
C LEU A 76 9.45 -0.96 -6.38
N ILE A 77 8.80 -1.32 -5.27
CA ILE A 77 9.43 -1.37 -3.95
C ILE A 77 10.03 -2.77 -3.72
N PRO A 78 11.37 -2.92 -3.74
CA PRO A 78 11.99 -4.21 -3.48
C PRO A 78 11.77 -4.65 -2.01
N PRO A 79 11.68 -5.97 -1.74
CA PRO A 79 11.62 -6.46 -0.39
C PRO A 79 12.97 -6.25 0.30
N SER A 80 12.94 -5.86 1.57
CA SER A 80 14.10 -5.59 2.40
C SER A 80 14.04 -6.43 3.67
N SER A 81 15.20 -6.76 4.24
CA SER A 81 15.21 -7.33 5.58
C SER A 81 15.14 -6.21 6.62
N ILE A 82 14.44 -6.44 7.74
CA ILE A 82 14.42 -5.51 8.89
C ILE A 82 15.83 -5.25 9.46
N TRP A 83 16.77 -6.17 9.22
CA TRP A 83 18.17 -6.07 9.65
C TRP A 83 19.05 -5.33 8.65
N ASN A 84 18.57 -5.15 7.41
CA ASN A 84 19.29 -4.48 6.33
C ASN A 84 18.29 -3.81 5.38
N LEU A 85 17.76 -2.66 5.79
CA LEU A 85 16.75 -1.92 5.04
C LEU A 85 17.36 -1.33 3.77
N LEU A 86 16.67 -1.52 2.63
CA LEU A 86 17.01 -0.85 1.38
C LEU A 86 16.60 0.63 1.46
N PRO A 87 17.13 1.49 0.56
CA PRO A 87 16.72 2.89 0.51
C PRO A 87 15.19 3.03 0.35
N PRO A 88 14.54 3.92 1.12
CA PRO A 88 13.11 4.14 1.03
C PRO A 88 12.70 4.71 -0.34
N VAL A 89 11.53 4.30 -0.80
CA VAL A 89 10.89 4.84 -2.02
C VAL A 89 9.91 5.93 -1.62
N ASP A 90 10.12 7.13 -2.15
CA ASP A 90 9.14 8.22 -2.01
C ASP A 90 7.95 7.98 -2.95
N LEU A 91 6.87 7.42 -2.38
CA LEU A 91 5.62 7.14 -3.08
C LEU A 91 4.95 8.39 -3.64
N LYS A 92 5.01 9.52 -2.92
CA LYS A 92 4.37 10.76 -3.36
C LYS A 92 5.02 11.28 -4.61
N SER A 93 6.35 11.30 -4.65
CA SER A 93 7.07 11.83 -5.81
C SER A 93 7.12 10.85 -6.99
N HIS A 94 7.18 9.53 -6.75
CA HIS A 94 7.23 8.54 -7.83
C HIS A 94 5.89 8.31 -8.51
N PHE A 95 4.80 8.27 -7.74
CA PHE A 95 3.46 7.95 -8.24
C PHE A 95 2.52 9.16 -8.24
N TYR A 96 2.99 10.31 -7.77
CA TYR A 96 2.22 11.55 -7.70
C TYR A 96 0.91 11.33 -6.91
N LEU A 97 1.03 10.74 -5.71
CA LEU A 97 -0.11 10.40 -4.85
C LEU A 97 -0.30 11.43 -3.74
N GLY A 98 -1.56 11.66 -3.35
CA GLY A 98 -1.89 12.45 -2.16
C GLY A 98 -1.73 11.64 -0.87
N ASP A 99 -1.80 12.30 0.29
CA ASP A 99 -1.51 11.64 1.57
C ASP A 99 -2.51 10.52 1.90
N GLY A 100 -3.78 10.69 1.51
CA GLY A 100 -4.82 9.67 1.67
C GLY A 100 -4.52 8.41 0.87
N GLN A 101 -4.17 8.57 -0.41
CA GLN A 101 -3.74 7.47 -1.28
C GLN A 101 -2.47 6.77 -0.74
N VAL A 102 -1.48 7.54 -0.26
CA VAL A 102 -0.27 6.96 0.34
C VAL A 102 -0.59 6.13 1.57
N ARG A 103 -1.44 6.64 2.49
CA ARG A 103 -1.87 5.88 3.67
C ARG A 103 -2.59 4.57 3.31
N LEU A 104 -3.39 4.59 2.24
CA LEU A 104 -4.03 3.37 1.74
C LEU A 104 -2.99 2.36 1.25
N VAL A 105 -2.00 2.81 0.47
CA VAL A 105 -0.89 1.95 -0.01
C VAL A 105 -0.07 1.40 1.14
N GLU A 106 0.28 2.23 2.12
CA GLU A 106 0.99 1.84 3.34
C GLU A 106 0.27 0.66 4.03
N LYS A 107 -1.05 0.77 4.18
CA LYS A 107 -1.88 -0.23 4.86
C LYS A 107 -2.05 -1.51 4.03
N GLU A 108 -2.37 -1.39 2.75
CA GLU A 108 -2.66 -2.54 1.88
C GLU A 108 -1.41 -3.36 1.57
N LEU A 109 -0.25 -2.70 1.41
CA LEU A 109 1.02 -3.36 1.12
C LEU A 109 1.87 -3.60 2.38
N LYS A 110 1.38 -3.24 3.57
CA LYS A 110 2.10 -3.37 4.84
C LYS A 110 3.50 -2.73 4.79
N LEU A 111 3.60 -1.52 4.25
CA LEU A 111 4.89 -0.85 4.11
C LEU A 111 5.36 -0.27 5.44
N LEU A 112 6.66 -0.38 5.71
CA LEU A 112 7.29 0.30 6.82
C LEU A 112 7.64 1.74 6.39
N LYS A 113 7.15 2.72 7.14
CA LYS A 113 7.42 4.13 6.90
C LYS A 113 8.75 4.55 7.53
N LEU A 114 9.62 5.16 6.73
CA LEU A 114 10.87 5.80 7.14
C LEU A 114 10.75 7.32 6.94
N ASN A 115 11.75 8.08 7.38
CA ASN A 115 11.75 9.55 7.29
C ASN A 115 11.55 10.07 5.85
N ASP A 116 12.14 9.39 4.86
CA ASP A 116 12.18 9.84 3.46
C ASP A 116 11.37 8.95 2.51
N GLY A 117 10.48 8.09 3.03
CA GLY A 117 9.61 7.25 2.19
C GLY A 117 9.30 5.90 2.81
N HIS A 118 9.15 4.88 1.96
CA HIS A 118 8.62 3.58 2.36
C HIS A 118 9.51 2.43 1.92
N VAL A 119 9.56 1.40 2.75
CA VAL A 119 10.23 0.14 2.43
C VAL A 119 9.25 -1.02 2.58
N ARG A 120 9.39 -2.03 1.72
CA ARG A 120 8.64 -3.28 1.87
C ARG A 120 9.50 -4.25 2.66
N ILE A 121 8.96 -4.79 3.76
CA ILE A 121 9.63 -5.83 4.52
C ILE A 121 9.42 -7.19 3.82
N SER A 122 10.43 -8.04 3.83
CA SER A 122 10.32 -9.40 3.27
C SER A 122 9.27 -10.21 4.02
N TYR A 123 8.58 -11.13 3.33
CA TYR A 123 7.55 -11.94 4.00
C TYR A 123 8.14 -12.91 5.02
N LYS A 124 9.41 -13.29 4.87
CA LYS A 124 10.14 -14.04 5.89
C LYS A 124 10.21 -13.27 7.21
N ASP A 125 10.69 -12.03 7.17
CA ASP A 125 10.81 -11.21 8.38
C ASP A 125 9.42 -10.88 8.96
N MET A 126 8.39 -10.70 8.10
CA MET A 126 7.01 -10.60 8.57
C MET A 126 6.57 -11.85 9.32
N ALA A 127 6.87 -13.05 8.81
CA ALA A 127 6.53 -14.31 9.49
C ALA A 127 7.23 -14.42 10.85
N ASP A 128 8.51 -14.07 10.93
CA ASP A 128 9.29 -14.07 12.18
C ASP A 128 8.71 -13.08 13.21
N ILE A 129 8.29 -11.89 12.77
CA ILE A 129 7.64 -10.90 13.62
C ILE A 129 6.30 -11.39 14.15
N VAL A 130 5.42 -11.89 13.28
CA VAL A 130 4.08 -12.36 13.67
C VAL A 130 4.18 -13.60 14.56
N CYS A 131 5.12 -14.51 14.29
CA CYS A 131 5.43 -15.65 15.15
C CYS A 131 5.90 -15.18 16.53
N TYR A 132 6.81 -14.22 16.58
CA TYR A 132 7.28 -13.66 17.83
C TYR A 132 6.13 -13.02 18.61
N MET A 133 5.32 -12.17 17.98
CA MET A 133 4.13 -11.56 18.58
C MET A 133 3.21 -12.63 19.18
N SER A 134 2.90 -13.69 18.43
CA SER A 134 2.08 -14.79 18.93
C SER A 134 2.65 -15.42 20.21
N SER A 135 3.97 -15.64 20.26
CA SER A 135 4.65 -16.28 21.40
C SER A 135 4.64 -15.46 22.70
N ILE A 136 4.43 -14.14 22.62
CA ILE A 136 4.42 -13.24 23.77
C ILE A 136 3.04 -12.62 24.04
N ARG A 137 2.01 -12.95 23.25
CA ARG A 137 0.70 -12.29 23.28
C ARG A 137 -0.03 -12.38 24.63
N ASP A 138 0.17 -13.47 25.36
CA ASP A 138 -0.48 -13.71 26.66
C ASP A 138 0.30 -13.08 27.84
N ARG A 139 1.34 -12.30 27.57
CA ARG A 139 2.14 -11.64 28.61
C ARG A 139 1.58 -10.24 28.87
N ASP A 140 1.44 -9.89 30.16
CA ASP A 140 0.87 -8.62 30.62
C ASP A 140 1.59 -7.36 30.12
N ASP A 141 2.79 -7.52 29.56
CA ASP A 141 3.70 -6.50 29.04
C ASP A 141 4.02 -6.70 27.54
N PHE A 142 3.08 -7.25 26.77
CA PHE A 142 3.18 -7.46 25.32
C PHE A 142 3.76 -6.24 24.57
N ASP A 143 3.23 -5.04 24.85
CA ASP A 143 3.67 -3.79 24.25
C ASP A 143 5.07 -3.34 24.69
N LEU A 144 5.67 -3.97 25.71
CA LEU A 144 7.06 -3.76 26.10
C LEU A 144 7.98 -4.84 25.53
N LYS A 145 7.46 -6.05 25.26
CA LYS A 145 8.24 -7.27 25.01
C LYS A 145 8.72 -7.53 23.58
N MET A 146 8.43 -6.67 22.59
CA MET A 146 9.12 -6.73 21.29
C MET A 146 10.49 -6.02 21.33
N ASP A 147 11.30 -6.31 22.35
CA ASP A 147 12.58 -5.62 22.63
C ASP A 147 13.70 -6.01 21.67
N ILE A 148 13.59 -7.16 21.00
CA ILE A 148 14.53 -7.60 19.97
C ILE A 148 14.44 -6.78 18.68
N TYR A 149 13.33 -6.07 18.47
CA TYR A 149 13.09 -5.29 17.25
C TYR A 149 13.27 -3.79 17.50
N PRO A 150 13.79 -3.03 16.52
CA PRO A 150 13.83 -1.58 16.59
C PRO A 150 12.44 -1.00 16.86
N HIS A 151 12.36 0.09 17.61
CA HIS A 151 11.10 0.73 18.01
C HIS A 151 10.16 1.00 16.84
N LEU A 152 10.70 1.47 15.71
CA LEU A 152 9.94 1.73 14.49
C LEU A 152 9.28 0.45 13.91
N VAL A 153 9.99 -0.68 13.93
CA VAL A 153 9.46 -1.97 13.46
C VAL A 153 8.37 -2.47 14.41
N LYS A 154 8.56 -2.24 15.72
CA LYS A 154 7.58 -2.61 16.74
C LYS A 154 6.26 -1.85 16.59
N GLU A 155 6.30 -0.52 16.46
CA GLU A 155 5.10 0.29 16.24
C GLU A 155 4.36 -0.16 14.97
N TRP A 156 5.12 -0.31 13.88
CA TRP A 156 4.57 -0.81 12.61
C TRP A 156 3.93 -2.19 12.74
N ALA A 157 4.56 -3.12 13.46
CA ALA A 157 4.03 -4.47 13.65
C ALA A 157 2.73 -4.48 14.46
N LEU A 158 2.67 -3.71 15.55
CA LEU A 158 1.48 -3.60 16.41
C LEU A 158 0.29 -2.96 15.67
N GLU A 159 0.55 -2.06 14.72
CA GLU A 159 -0.51 -1.46 13.89
C GLU A 159 -1.04 -2.39 12.81
N ASN A 160 -0.23 -3.38 12.39
CA ASN A 160 -0.50 -4.14 11.17
C ASN A 160 -0.88 -5.60 11.36
N PHE A 161 -0.52 -6.19 12.51
CA PHE A 161 -0.63 -7.63 12.75
C PHE A 161 -1.35 -7.95 14.05
N THR A 162 -2.03 -9.08 14.07
CA THR A 162 -2.73 -9.62 15.25
C THR A 162 -1.94 -10.73 15.93
N GLY A 163 -1.02 -11.39 15.21
CA GLY A 163 -0.27 -12.53 15.73
C GLY A 163 -1.08 -13.82 15.82
N ASP A 164 -2.19 -13.95 15.08
CA ASP A 164 -2.97 -15.20 15.08
C ASP A 164 -2.36 -16.28 14.17
N SER A 165 -2.71 -17.54 14.42
CA SER A 165 -2.14 -18.69 13.71
C SER A 165 -2.36 -18.63 12.19
N THR A 166 -3.48 -18.07 11.73
CA THR A 166 -3.78 -17.98 10.29
C THR A 166 -2.93 -16.91 9.63
N GLU A 167 -2.69 -15.79 10.35
CA GLU A 167 -1.77 -14.75 9.92
C GLU A 167 -0.31 -15.24 9.84
N ILE A 168 0.13 -16.05 10.81
CA ILE A 168 1.44 -16.74 10.74
C ILE A 168 1.50 -17.60 9.47
N GLY A 169 0.49 -18.44 9.24
CA GLY A 169 0.41 -19.29 8.06
C GLY A 169 0.50 -18.51 6.75
N LEU A 170 -0.18 -17.35 6.67
CA LEU A 170 -0.13 -16.47 5.50
C LEU A 170 1.30 -16.00 5.21
N TYR A 171 2.02 -15.48 6.20
CA TYR A 171 3.37 -14.95 5.96
C TYR A 171 4.41 -16.06 5.78
N CYS A 172 4.24 -17.23 6.42
CA CYS A 172 5.03 -18.41 6.12
C CYS A 172 4.85 -18.85 4.66
N LEU A 173 3.60 -18.89 4.16
CA LEU A 173 3.28 -19.23 2.77
C LEU A 173 3.92 -18.24 1.80
N LEU A 174 3.74 -16.94 2.06
CA LEU A 174 4.28 -15.87 1.22
C LEU A 174 5.82 -15.83 1.23
N GLY A 175 6.45 -16.12 2.36
CA GLY A 175 7.90 -16.22 2.50
C GLY A 175 8.47 -17.44 1.75
N CYS A 176 7.81 -18.60 1.85
CA CYS A 176 8.19 -19.78 1.06
C CYS A 176 8.08 -19.51 -0.43
N ASP A 177 7.05 -18.77 -0.85
CA ASP A 177 6.88 -18.39 -2.25
C ASP A 177 7.96 -17.40 -2.74
N GLU A 178 8.35 -16.41 -1.91
CA GLU A 178 9.48 -15.51 -2.24
C GLU A 178 10.81 -16.25 -2.37
N GLU A 179 11.04 -17.28 -1.55
CA GLU A 179 12.25 -18.10 -1.55
C GLU A 179 12.21 -19.23 -2.59
N ASN A 180 11.09 -19.43 -3.30
CA ASN A 180 10.83 -20.58 -4.19
C ASN A 180 10.93 -21.95 -3.47
N ASP A 181 10.54 -22.02 -2.20
CA ASP A 181 10.58 -23.22 -1.34
C ASP A 181 9.18 -23.56 -0.78
N MET A 182 8.21 -23.70 -1.68
CA MET A 182 6.82 -24.06 -1.33
C MET A 182 6.69 -25.43 -0.64
N THR A 183 7.70 -26.29 -0.78
CA THR A 183 7.75 -27.61 -0.12
C THR A 183 7.90 -27.52 1.40
N SER A 184 8.53 -26.46 1.90
CA SER A 184 8.76 -26.28 3.34
C SER A 184 7.60 -25.60 4.08
N PHE A 185 6.57 -25.14 3.36
CA PHE A 185 5.49 -24.32 3.93
C PHE A 185 4.82 -24.93 5.16
N LEU A 186 4.29 -26.15 5.06
CA LEU A 186 3.55 -26.78 6.16
C LEU A 186 4.43 -26.96 7.39
N LYS A 187 5.64 -27.47 7.20
CA LYS A 187 6.61 -27.63 8.27
C LYS A 187 6.94 -26.30 8.95
N ARG A 188 7.19 -25.24 8.18
CA ARG A 188 7.48 -23.90 8.75
C ARG A 188 6.30 -23.36 9.55
N TRP A 189 5.06 -23.59 9.10
CA TRP A 189 3.89 -23.16 9.84
C TRP A 189 3.72 -23.96 11.14
N GLU A 190 3.88 -25.29 11.09
CA GLU A 190 3.86 -26.16 12.29
C GLU A 190 4.93 -25.75 13.31
N ASP A 191 6.15 -25.47 12.85
CA ASP A 191 7.26 -25.06 13.71
C ASP A 191 7.03 -23.66 14.34
N SER A 192 6.20 -22.81 13.71
CA SER A 192 5.97 -21.41 14.13
C SER A 192 4.73 -21.20 14.98
N SER A 193 3.82 -22.18 15.06
CA SER A 193 2.56 -22.05 15.82
C SER A 193 2.23 -23.36 16.52
N PRO A 194 1.95 -23.36 17.83
CA PRO A 194 1.51 -24.56 18.54
C PRO A 194 0.07 -24.95 18.22
N ASN A 195 -0.66 -24.12 17.47
CA ASN A 195 -2.05 -24.35 17.11
C ASN A 195 -2.18 -25.28 15.90
N GLU A 196 -3.31 -25.97 15.81
CA GLU A 196 -3.64 -26.77 14.63
C GLU A 196 -3.65 -25.93 13.34
N ILE A 197 -3.12 -26.52 12.27
CA ILE A 197 -3.12 -25.90 10.95
C ILE A 197 -4.54 -25.83 10.42
N ASN A 198 -4.98 -24.62 10.08
CA ASN A 198 -6.29 -24.38 9.47
C ASN A 198 -6.13 -23.91 8.02
N ILE A 199 -6.00 -24.87 7.09
CA ILE A 199 -5.85 -24.57 5.65
C ILE A 199 -7.05 -23.81 5.09
N GLU A 200 -8.28 -24.17 5.49
CA GLU A 200 -9.49 -23.48 5.03
C GLU A 200 -9.53 -22.01 5.47
N GLY A 201 -9.14 -21.75 6.71
CA GLY A 201 -8.97 -20.40 7.25
C GLY A 201 -7.94 -19.60 6.45
N LEU A 202 -6.80 -20.24 6.11
CA LEU A 202 -5.77 -19.61 5.30
C LEU A 202 -6.24 -19.29 3.87
N VAL A 203 -7.02 -20.15 3.23
CA VAL A 203 -7.60 -19.85 1.90
C VAL A 203 -8.49 -18.60 1.99
N ARG A 204 -9.32 -18.47 3.03
CA ARG A 204 -10.14 -17.26 3.24
C ARG A 204 -9.26 -16.02 3.41
N GLN A 205 -8.18 -16.14 4.18
CA GLN A 205 -7.24 -15.03 4.42
C GLN A 205 -6.47 -14.61 3.15
N VAL A 206 -6.01 -15.56 2.34
CA VAL A 206 -5.40 -15.29 1.01
C VAL A 206 -6.38 -14.56 0.10
N ASN A 207 -7.67 -14.91 0.18
CA ASN A 207 -8.72 -14.30 -0.64
C ASN A 207 -9.04 -12.86 -0.21
N SER A 208 -9.02 -12.56 1.09
CA SER A 208 -9.29 -11.22 1.63
C SER A 208 -8.07 -10.29 1.59
N THR A 209 -6.85 -10.83 1.60
CA THR A 209 -5.61 -10.04 1.60
C THR A 209 -5.22 -9.62 0.18
N PHE A 210 -4.68 -8.40 0.06
CA PHE A 210 -4.03 -7.97 -1.17
C PHE A 210 -2.77 -8.80 -1.43
N ILE A 211 -2.78 -9.55 -2.53
CA ILE A 211 -1.66 -10.30 -3.08
C ILE A 211 -1.77 -10.12 -4.59
N ILE A 212 -0.65 -9.85 -5.27
CA ILE A 212 -0.64 -9.71 -6.74
C ILE A 212 -1.31 -10.91 -7.39
N GLN A 213 -2.12 -10.68 -8.42
CA GLN A 213 -2.99 -11.69 -9.02
C GLN A 213 -2.25 -12.97 -9.43
N GLU A 214 -1.08 -12.84 -10.07
CA GLU A 214 -0.27 -14.00 -10.48
C GLU A 214 0.14 -14.86 -9.26
N LYS A 215 0.65 -14.21 -8.21
CA LYS A 215 1.04 -14.86 -6.96
C LYS A 215 -0.18 -15.49 -6.28
N LYS A 216 -1.29 -14.76 -6.20
CA LYS A 216 -2.54 -15.21 -5.57
C LYS A 216 -3.10 -16.47 -6.24
N ALA A 217 -3.14 -16.50 -7.57
CA ALA A 217 -3.60 -17.66 -8.33
C ALA A 217 -2.73 -18.89 -8.07
N ARG A 218 -1.39 -18.72 -8.07
CA ARG A 218 -0.45 -19.81 -7.76
C ARG A 218 -0.64 -20.34 -6.34
N LEU A 219 -0.76 -19.45 -5.35
CA LEU A 219 -0.97 -19.83 -3.96
C LEU A 219 -2.30 -20.55 -3.74
N GLN A 220 -3.38 -20.08 -4.37
CA GLN A 220 -4.68 -20.75 -4.33
C GLN A 220 -4.61 -22.16 -4.93
N GLN A 221 -3.97 -22.33 -6.08
CA GLN A 221 -3.77 -23.65 -6.68
C GLN A 221 -2.99 -24.59 -5.76
N TYR A 222 -1.97 -24.08 -5.07
CA TYR A 222 -1.21 -24.85 -4.10
C TYR A 222 -2.08 -25.25 -2.89
N LEU A 223 -2.77 -24.29 -2.26
CA LEU A 223 -3.59 -24.55 -1.08
C LEU A 223 -4.76 -25.50 -1.38
N ASN A 224 -5.40 -25.38 -2.54
CA ASN A 224 -6.50 -26.28 -2.92
C ASN A 224 -6.03 -27.74 -3.04
N LYS A 225 -4.78 -28.00 -3.47
CA LYS A 225 -4.21 -29.35 -3.49
C LYS A 225 -4.01 -29.95 -2.10
N LEU A 226 -3.86 -29.11 -1.07
CA LEU A 226 -3.73 -29.55 0.32
C LEU A 226 -5.09 -29.91 0.94
N ILE A 227 -6.19 -29.35 0.42
CA ILE A 227 -7.56 -29.62 0.90
C ILE A 227 -8.12 -30.91 0.28
N GLY A 228 -7.74 -31.21 -0.98
CA GLY A 228 -8.22 -32.38 -1.72
C GLY A 228 -9.25 -32.02 -2.79
#